data_AF-A0A5E4UKK6-F1
#
_entry.id   AF-A0A5E4UKK6-F1
#
_cell.length_a   1.000
_cell.length_b   1.000
_cell.length_c   1.000
_cell.angle_alpha   90.00
_cell.angle_beta   90.00
_cell.angle_gamma   90.00
#
_symmetry.space_group_name_H-M   'P 1'
#
loop_
_entity.id
_entity.type
_entity.pdbx_description
1 polymer ?
#
loop_
_entity_poly.entity_id
_entity_poly.type
_entity_poly.pdbx_seq_one_letter_code
_entity_poly.pdbx_strand_id
1 'polypeptide(L)'
;MPMYTCKCDGCGKTQVIFRHIASRDHELPECHGRMHRIVEAAAIQTDLPGYQSPIDGRWVEGRVARSEDLKRNNCRPWEGMESERKEAVKRAEAADAEFGKKIESGIADVYNGMSAESQRALAQL
;
A
#
# COMPACT_ATOMS: atom_id res chain seq x y z
N MET A 1 -13.96 -6.73 12.32
CA MET A 1 -14.48 -6.27 13.63
C MET A 1 -16.00 -6.42 13.60
N PRO A 2 -16.59 -7.38 14.33
CA PRO A 2 -18.04 -7.62 14.31
C PRO A 2 -18.83 -6.42 14.82
N MET A 3 -19.52 -5.75 13.90
CA MET A 3 -20.48 -4.69 14.20
C MET A 3 -21.88 -5.28 14.12
N TYR A 4 -22.75 -4.88 15.05
CA TYR A 4 -24.13 -5.33 15.11
C TYR A 4 -25.05 -4.12 15.20
N THR A 5 -26.17 -4.15 14.47
CA THR A 5 -27.20 -3.12 14.59
C THR A 5 -28.29 -3.58 15.53
N CYS A 6 -28.64 -2.71 16.47
CA CYS A 6 -29.75 -2.89 17.40
C CYS A 6 -30.88 -1.94 17.03
N LYS A 7 -32.13 -2.37 17.16
CA LYS A 7 -33.33 -1.57 16.91
C LYS A 7 -34.20 -1.50 18.16
N CYS A 8 -34.77 -0.33 18.43
CA CYS A 8 -35.74 -0.14 19.51
C CYS A 8 -37.15 -0.41 19.00
N ASP A 9 -37.92 -1.23 19.73
CA ASP A 9 -39.32 -1.53 19.39
C ASP A 9 -40.27 -0.36 19.59
N GLY A 10 -40.00 0.52 20.57
CA GLY A 10 -40.87 1.66 20.88
C GLY A 10 -40.77 2.80 19.89
N CYS A 11 -39.54 3.21 19.52
CA CYS A 11 -39.31 4.40 18.69
C CYS A 11 -38.64 4.11 17.34
N GLY A 12 -38.29 2.86 17.05
CA GLY A 12 -37.68 2.45 15.78
C GLY A 12 -36.23 2.90 15.57
N LYS A 13 -35.61 3.64 16.51
CA LYS A 13 -34.21 4.08 16.41
C LYS A 13 -33.27 2.89 16.27
N THR A 14 -32.23 3.05 15.47
CA THR A 14 -31.18 2.06 15.23
C THR A 14 -29.84 2.56 15.75
N GLN A 15 -29.04 1.65 16.32
CA GLN A 15 -27.68 1.95 16.77
C GLN A 15 -26.74 0.82 16.42
N VAL A 16 -25.56 1.17 15.90
CA VAL A 16 -24.50 0.21 15.54
C VAL A 16 -23.52 0.11 16.71
N ILE A 17 -23.29 -1.12 17.18
CA ILE A 17 -22.40 -1.42 18.30
C ILE A 17 -21.34 -2.44 17.91
N PHE A 18 -20.17 -2.33 18.51
CA PHE A 18 -19.15 -3.38 18.48
C PHE A 18 -19.37 -4.34 19.66
N ARG A 19 -19.39 -5.65 19.37
CA ARG A 19 -19.39 -6.72 20.38
C ARG A 19 -18.61 -7.93 19.88
N HIS A 20 -18.03 -8.71 20.80
CA HIS A 20 -17.52 -10.03 20.44
C HIS A 20 -18.68 -10.97 20.09
N ILE A 21 -18.41 -11.99 19.27
CA ILE A 21 -19.45 -12.94 18.84
C ILE A 21 -20.11 -13.63 20.03
N ALA A 22 -19.34 -13.98 21.06
CA ALA A 22 -19.85 -14.60 22.29
C ALA A 22 -20.72 -13.66 23.12
N SER A 23 -20.54 -12.34 23.01
CA SER A 23 -21.28 -11.32 23.77
C SER A 23 -22.24 -10.49 22.93
N ARG A 24 -22.57 -10.95 21.72
CA ARG A 24 -23.38 -10.19 20.75
C ARG A 24 -24.80 -9.87 21.20
N ASP A 25 -25.36 -10.67 22.12
CA ASP A 25 -26.73 -10.51 22.63
C ASP A 25 -26.72 -9.98 24.09
N HIS A 26 -25.54 -9.70 24.67
CA HIS A 26 -25.38 -9.17 26.02
C HIS A 26 -25.18 -7.64 26.00
N GLU A 27 -25.67 -6.96 27.05
CA GLU A 27 -25.48 -5.50 27.24
C GLU A 27 -25.81 -4.68 25.98
N LEU A 28 -27.00 -4.97 25.43
CA LEU A 28 -27.53 -4.22 24.31
C LEU A 28 -27.97 -2.81 24.79
N PRO A 29 -27.86 -1.78 23.95
CA PRO A 29 -28.27 -0.44 24.30
C PRO A 29 -29.74 -0.36 24.73
N GLU A 30 -30.03 0.62 25.57
CA GLU A 30 -31.37 0.89 26.07
C GLU A 30 -31.92 2.18 25.47
N CYS A 31 -33.21 2.18 25.13
CA CYS A 31 -33.93 3.37 24.69
C CYS A 31 -35.32 3.45 25.35
N HIS A 32 -36.32 2.72 24.85
CA HIS A 32 -37.64 2.56 25.49
C HIS A 32 -37.77 1.13 26.07
N GLY A 33 -36.69 0.67 26.70
CA GLY A 33 -36.42 -0.74 27.00
C GLY A 33 -35.18 -1.25 26.27
N ARG A 34 -34.84 -2.53 26.49
CA ARG A 34 -33.70 -3.19 25.87
C ARG A 34 -33.91 -3.31 24.37
N MET A 35 -33.02 -2.72 23.58
CA MET A 35 -33.05 -2.87 22.12
C MET A 35 -32.73 -4.32 21.74
N HIS A 36 -33.29 -4.80 20.63
CA HIS A 36 -32.97 -6.13 20.11
C HIS A 36 -32.06 -6.02 18.88
N ARG A 37 -31.17 -6.99 18.69
CA ARG A 37 -30.29 -7.04 17.53
C ARG A 37 -31.08 -7.43 16.30
N ILE A 38 -30.88 -6.71 15.20
CA ILE A 38 -31.42 -7.08 13.88
C ILE A 38 -30.33 -7.73 13.03
N VAL A 39 -30.75 -8.63 12.14
CA VAL A 39 -29.86 -9.17 11.10
C VAL A 39 -29.99 -8.27 9.88
N GLU A 40 -28.95 -7.49 9.61
CA GLU A 40 -28.87 -6.69 8.40
C GLU A 40 -28.42 -7.53 7.21
N ALA A 41 -28.71 -7.03 6.00
CA ALA A 41 -28.10 -7.57 4.80
C ALA A 41 -26.57 -7.47 4.93
N ALA A 42 -25.86 -8.53 4.52
CA ALA A 42 -24.40 -8.52 4.56
C ALA A 42 -23.87 -7.34 3.74
N ALA A 43 -22.92 -6.58 4.31
CA ALA A 43 -22.21 -5.56 3.55
C ALA A 43 -21.36 -6.26 2.46
N ILE A 44 -21.79 -6.12 1.21
CA ILE A 44 -21.04 -6.65 0.05
C ILE A 44 -20.06 -5.58 -0.40
N GLN A 45 -18.77 -5.87 -0.29
CA GLN A 45 -17.72 -5.07 -0.91
C GLN A 45 -17.54 -5.56 -2.35
N THR A 46 -18.15 -4.85 -3.31
CA THR A 46 -17.97 -5.15 -4.73
C THR A 46 -16.54 -4.83 -5.17
N ASP A 47 -16.10 -5.46 -6.25
CA ASP A 47 -14.79 -5.17 -6.83
C ASP A 47 -14.76 -3.82 -7.55
N LEU A 48 -13.58 -3.39 -7.99
CA LEU A 48 -13.44 -2.19 -8.82
C LEU A 48 -14.20 -2.38 -10.15
N PRO A 49 -14.93 -1.35 -10.61
CA PRO A 49 -15.57 -1.39 -11.91
C PRO A 49 -14.51 -1.54 -13.01
N GLY A 50 -14.88 -2.25 -14.08
CA GLY A 50 -14.04 -2.40 -15.26
C GLY A 50 -13.75 -1.04 -15.90
N TYR A 51 -12.49 -0.82 -16.28
CA TYR A 51 -12.06 0.39 -16.99
C TYR A 51 -10.97 0.07 -18.02
N GLN A 52 -10.79 0.97 -18.97
CA GLN A 52 -9.70 0.88 -19.93
C GLN A 52 -8.43 1.51 -19.34
N SER A 53 -7.32 0.76 -19.28
CA SER A 53 -6.06 1.26 -18.75
C SER A 53 -5.57 2.45 -19.58
N PRO A 54 -5.23 3.58 -18.95
CA PRO A 54 -4.70 4.75 -19.66
C PRO A 54 -3.26 4.56 -20.15
N ILE A 55 -2.59 3.48 -19.72
CA ILE A 55 -1.18 3.24 -20.05
C ILE A 55 -1.06 2.52 -21.39
N ASP A 56 -1.81 1.44 -21.58
CA ASP A 56 -1.69 0.54 -22.73
C ASP A 56 -3.04 0.23 -23.44
N GLY A 57 -4.15 0.77 -22.95
CA GLY A 57 -5.48 0.60 -23.55
C GLY A 57 -6.16 -0.74 -23.26
N ARG A 58 -5.62 -1.60 -22.38
CA ARG A 58 -6.24 -2.89 -22.04
C ARG A 58 -7.46 -2.74 -21.13
N TRP A 59 -8.38 -3.70 -21.22
CA TRP A 59 -9.49 -3.79 -20.26
C TRP A 59 -8.98 -4.34 -18.92
N VAL A 60 -9.25 -3.60 -17.84
CA VAL A 60 -8.85 -3.94 -16.47
C VAL A 60 -10.11 -4.03 -15.63
N GLU A 61 -10.38 -5.21 -15.07
CA GLU A 61 -11.55 -5.47 -14.24
C GLU A 61 -11.15 -6.06 -12.89
N GLY A 62 -11.57 -5.38 -11.82
CA GLY A 62 -11.27 -5.79 -10.45
C GLY A 62 -9.89 -5.37 -9.93
N ARG A 63 -9.71 -5.55 -8.61
CA ARG A 63 -8.50 -5.15 -7.87
C ARG A 63 -7.26 -5.89 -8.35
N VAL A 64 -7.38 -7.19 -8.59
CA VAL A 64 -6.26 -8.04 -8.99
C VAL A 64 -5.73 -7.64 -10.37
N ALA A 65 -6.62 -7.49 -11.35
CA ALA A 65 -6.22 -7.09 -12.70
C ALA A 65 -5.54 -5.71 -12.73
N ARG A 66 -6.01 -4.76 -11.90
CA ARG A 66 -5.35 -3.45 -11.75
C ARG A 66 -3.93 -3.59 -11.22
N SER A 67 -3.70 -4.42 -10.21
CA SER A 67 -2.36 -4.66 -9.68
C SER A 67 -1.42 -5.29 -10.71
N GLU A 68 -1.92 -6.21 -11.52
CA GLU A 68 -1.14 -6.83 -12.61
C GLU A 68 -0.83 -5.88 -13.76
N ASP A 69 -1.78 -5.01 -14.12
CA ASP A 69 -1.58 -3.96 -15.13
C ASP A 69 -0.48 -2.98 -14.71
N LEU A 70 -0.54 -2.50 -13.47
CA LEU A 70 0.48 -1.60 -12.91
C LEU A 70 1.86 -2.28 -12.90
N LYS A 71 1.93 -3.54 -12.45
CA LYS A 71 3.20 -4.30 -12.40
C LYS A 71 3.81 -4.50 -13.79
N ARG A 72 2.99 -4.82 -14.80
CA ARG A 72 3.44 -5.00 -16.20
C ARG A 72 4.03 -3.72 -16.78
N ASN A 73 3.42 -2.59 -16.45
CA ASN A 73 3.84 -1.28 -16.94
C ASN A 73 4.89 -0.59 -16.03
N ASN A 74 5.50 -1.32 -15.10
CA ASN A 74 6.47 -0.80 -14.12
C ASN A 74 5.96 0.43 -13.34
N CYS A 75 4.64 0.45 -13.09
CA CYS A 75 3.92 1.51 -12.42
C CYS A 75 3.49 1.06 -11.01
N ARG A 76 3.17 2.02 -10.14
CA ARG A 76 2.66 1.78 -8.79
C ARG A 76 1.35 2.53 -8.56
N PRO A 77 0.49 2.08 -7.62
CA PRO A 77 -0.68 2.85 -7.23
C PRO A 77 -0.26 4.22 -6.70
N TRP A 78 -0.96 5.25 -7.13
CA TRP A 78 -0.79 6.60 -6.58
C TRP A 78 -1.36 6.66 -5.16
N GLU A 79 -0.53 6.96 -4.18
CA GLU A 79 -0.91 7.03 -2.76
C GLU A 79 -0.93 8.46 -2.19
N GLY A 80 -0.62 9.45 -3.03
CA GLY A 80 -0.57 10.86 -2.63
C GLY A 80 0.82 11.46 -2.78
N MET A 81 0.89 12.79 -2.77
CA MET A 81 2.12 13.51 -3.11
C MET A 81 3.23 13.30 -2.05
N GLU A 82 2.86 13.14 -0.77
CA GLU A 82 3.82 12.85 0.29
C GLU A 82 4.49 11.48 0.14
N SER A 83 3.73 10.43 -0.16
CA SER A 83 4.26 9.08 -0.36
C SER A 83 5.10 8.97 -1.63
N GLU A 84 4.71 9.67 -2.71
CA GLU A 84 5.50 9.71 -3.94
C GLU A 84 6.85 10.42 -3.74
N ARG A 85 6.90 11.53 -2.99
CA ARG A 85 8.18 12.19 -2.69
C ARG A 85 9.12 11.28 -1.91
N LYS A 86 8.61 10.59 -0.89
CA LYS A 86 9.41 9.65 -0.09
C LYS A 86 9.97 8.52 -0.95
N GLU A 87 9.16 7.97 -1.85
CA GLU A 87 9.61 6.93 -2.77
C GLU A 87 10.64 7.43 -3.77
N ALA A 88 10.45 8.64 -4.32
CA ALA A 88 11.40 9.24 -5.26
C ALA A 88 12.79 9.41 -4.62
N VAL A 89 12.83 9.90 -3.38
CA VAL A 89 14.07 10.01 -2.60
C VAL A 89 14.70 8.64 -2.39
N LYS A 90 13.91 7.65 -1.94
CA LYS A 90 14.41 6.28 -1.72
C LYS A 90 15.00 5.65 -3.00
N ARG A 91 14.37 5.89 -4.15
CA ARG A 91 14.87 5.41 -5.45
C ARG A 91 16.15 6.13 -5.88
N ALA A 92 16.25 7.43 -5.64
CA ALA A 92 17.46 8.21 -5.91
C ALA A 92 18.62 7.71 -5.04
N GLU A 93 18.41 7.54 -3.73
CA GLU A 93 19.41 7.00 -2.81
C GLU A 93 19.89 5.60 -3.20
N ALA A 94 18.96 4.72 -3.61
CA ALA A 94 19.31 3.40 -4.09
C ALA A 94 20.13 3.43 -5.39
N ALA A 95 19.78 4.33 -6.32
CA ALA A 95 20.51 4.52 -7.56
C ALA A 95 21.92 5.09 -7.32
N ASP A 96 22.04 6.09 -6.44
CA ASP A 96 23.33 6.69 -6.05
C ASP A 96 24.24 5.66 -5.38
N ALA A 97 23.69 4.81 -4.50
CA ALA A 97 24.45 3.74 -3.87
C ALA A 97 24.93 2.66 -4.86
N GLU A 98 24.12 2.30 -5.85
CA GLU A 98 24.53 1.37 -6.91
C GLU A 98 25.60 2.01 -7.81
N PHE A 99 25.44 3.29 -8.12
CA PHE A 99 26.40 4.04 -8.93
C PHE A 99 27.75 4.20 -8.22
N GLY A 100 27.74 4.50 -6.91
CA GLY A 100 28.96 4.56 -6.09
C GLY A 100 29.76 3.26 -6.13
N LYS A 101 29.10 2.10 -6.02
CA LYS A 101 29.76 0.79 -6.15
C LYS A 101 30.44 0.59 -7.51
N LYS A 102 29.79 1.03 -8.58
CA LYS A 102 30.35 0.96 -9.95
C LYS A 102 31.55 1.90 -10.12
N ILE A 103 31.51 3.07 -9.51
CA ILE A 103 32.64 4.00 -9.49
C ILE A 103 33.82 3.38 -8.74
N GLU A 104 33.60 2.84 -7.55
CA GLU A 104 34.66 2.21 -6.75
C GLU A 104 35.35 1.07 -7.51
N SER A 105 34.57 0.18 -8.13
CA SER A 105 35.13 -0.88 -8.98
C SER A 105 35.90 -0.31 -10.17
N GLY A 106 35.36 0.72 -10.84
CA GLY A 106 36.02 1.36 -11.97
C GLY A 106 37.33 2.05 -11.59
N ILE A 107 37.39 2.69 -10.42
CA ILE A 107 38.62 3.29 -9.89
C ILE A 107 39.68 2.21 -9.65
N ALA A 108 39.29 1.08 -9.05
CA ALA A 108 40.21 -0.04 -8.81
C ALA A 108 40.77 -0.61 -10.11
N ASP A 109 39.91 -0.81 -11.12
CA ASP A 109 40.32 -1.32 -12.44
C ASP A 109 41.29 -0.35 -13.14
N VAL A 110 41.00 0.95 -13.11
CA VAL A 110 41.88 1.98 -13.67
C VAL A 110 43.22 2.00 -12.93
N TYR A 111 43.21 2.02 -11.60
CA TYR A 111 44.44 2.05 -10.81
C TYR A 111 45.33 0.83 -11.08
N ASN A 112 44.74 -0.37 -11.13
CA ASN A 112 45.47 -1.60 -11.40
C ASN A 112 46.00 -1.68 -12.84
N GLY A 113 45.31 -1.05 -13.80
CA GLY A 113 45.75 -0.96 -15.20
C GLY A 113 46.83 0.08 -15.46
N MET A 114 47.14 0.97 -14.52
CA MET A 114 48.21 1.98 -14.66
C MET A 114 49.61 1.37 -14.52
N SER A 115 50.61 2.03 -15.12
CA SER A 115 52.02 1.64 -14.93
C SER A 115 52.47 1.87 -13.48
N ALA A 116 53.46 1.10 -13.03
CA ALA A 116 53.99 1.17 -11.67
C ALA A 116 54.56 2.56 -11.31
N GLU A 117 55.05 3.31 -12.31
CA GLU A 117 55.52 4.69 -12.14
C GLU A 117 54.37 5.63 -11.77
N SER A 118 53.25 5.55 -12.50
CA SER A 118 52.06 6.35 -12.25
C SER A 118 51.39 5.99 -10.91
N GLN A 119 51.39 4.71 -10.54
CA GLN A 119 50.89 4.26 -9.23
C GLN A 119 51.71 4.83 -8.06
N ARG A 120 53.04 4.88 -8.19
CA ARG A 120 53.93 5.47 -7.17
C ARG A 120 53.76 6.98 -7.06
N ALA A 121 53.58 7.67 -8.18
CA ALA A 121 53.35 9.12 -8.18
C ALA A 121 52.05 9.50 -7.46
N LEU A 122 50.97 8.72 -7.66
CA LEU A 122 49.71 8.90 -6.94
C LEU A 122 49.80 8.57 -5.44
N ALA A 123 50.67 7.65 -5.03
CA ALA A 123 50.87 7.28 -3.62
C ALA A 123 51.69 8.31 -2.81
N GLN A 124 52.32 9.28 -3.47
CA GLN A 124 53.13 10.34 -2.85
C GLN A 124 52.37 11.66 -2.66
N LEU A 125 51.14 11.75 -3.18
CA LEU A 125 50.19 12.86 -2.97
C LEU A 125 49.36 12.59 -1.71
#